data_AF-A0A8H8A8G1-F1
#
_entry.id   AF-A0A8H8A8G1-F1
#
_cell.length_a   1.000
_cell.length_b   1.000
_cell.length_c   1.000
_cell.angle_alpha   90.00
_cell.angle_beta   90.00
_cell.angle_gamma   90.00
#
_symmetry.space_group_name_H-M   'P 1'
#
loop_
_entity.id
_entity.type
_entity.pdbx_description
1 polymer ?
#
loop_
_entity_poly.entity_id
_entity_poly.type
_entity_poly.pdbx_seq_one_letter_code
_entity_poly.pdbx_strand_id
1 'polypeptide(L)'
;MNTNFESFRHQMQTIGDTKYGRVVGVDSYGNTYYENIEEAPNRTRWVDYKSAEYDASQVEPEWHAWMKHMVDDAPSKKIDLDSSTENIDTPSWKKPFQPNLTFSRGAYKPYNTVFPPYSSWLPNTKRKPS
;
A
#
# COMPACT_ATOMS: atom_id res chain seq x y z
N MET A 1 25.56 -9.32 6.65
CA MET A 1 26.23 -8.14 7.26
C MET A 1 26.90 -7.37 6.15
N ASN A 2 26.46 -6.13 5.89
CA ASN A 2 27.20 -5.10 5.16
C ASN A 2 26.63 -3.75 5.58
N THR A 3 26.85 -3.38 6.85
CA THR A 3 26.56 -2.03 7.37
C THR A 3 27.69 -1.10 6.89
N ASN A 4 27.72 -0.83 5.59
CA ASN A 4 28.66 0.12 5.00
C ASN A 4 28.26 1.56 5.38
N PHE A 5 29.20 2.50 5.30
CA PHE A 5 28.94 3.91 5.64
C PHE A 5 27.73 4.50 4.87
N GLU A 6 27.55 4.10 3.61
CA GLU A 6 26.40 4.48 2.80
C GLU A 6 25.06 4.00 3.39
N SER A 7 25.00 2.73 3.81
CA SER A 7 23.79 2.19 4.45
C SER A 7 23.49 2.86 5.79
N PHE A 8 24.53 3.18 6.56
CA PHE A 8 24.38 3.93 7.81
C PHE A 8 23.82 5.34 7.54
N ARG A 9 24.39 6.06 6.58
CA ARG A 9 23.91 7.40 6.20
C ARG A 9 22.47 7.37 5.72
N HIS A 10 22.11 6.40 4.88
CA HIS A 10 20.74 6.21 4.40
C HIS A 10 19.77 5.98 5.55
N GLN A 11 20.05 5.02 6.42
CA GLN A 11 19.20 4.70 7.58
C GLN A 11 19.03 5.89 8.53
N MET A 12 20.10 6.66 8.74
CA MET A 12 20.03 7.88 9.55
C MET A 12 19.15 8.97 8.92
N GLN A 13 19.04 9.02 7.59
CA GLN A 13 18.20 9.98 6.88
C GLN A 13 16.73 9.55 6.77
N THR A 14 16.47 8.24 6.68
CA THR A 14 15.11 7.71 6.49
C THR A 14 14.46 7.26 7.79
N ILE A 15 15.10 6.34 8.51
CA ILE A 15 14.59 5.71 9.73
C ILE A 15 14.93 6.56 10.97
N GLY A 16 16.07 7.26 10.93
CA GLY A 16 16.61 8.00 12.08
C GLY A 16 17.22 7.11 13.17
N ASP A 17 17.39 5.82 12.87
CA ASP A 17 17.95 4.79 13.76
C ASP A 17 18.80 3.83 12.93
N THR A 18 19.90 3.34 13.50
CA THR A 18 20.75 2.36 12.85
C THR A 18 20.23 0.97 13.18
N LYS A 19 19.69 0.29 12.18
CA LYS A 19 19.10 -1.05 12.33
C LYS A 19 19.81 -2.07 11.46
N TYR A 20 19.89 -3.30 11.96
CA TYR A 20 20.40 -4.42 11.20
C TYR A 20 19.47 -5.61 11.38
N GLY A 21 19.25 -6.35 10.29
CA GLY A 21 18.36 -7.50 10.28
C GLY A 21 18.46 -8.29 9.00
N ARG A 22 17.73 -9.40 8.95
CA ARG A 22 17.60 -10.23 7.76
C ARG A 22 16.57 -9.60 6.82
N VAL A 23 16.88 -9.55 5.52
CA VAL A 23 15.90 -9.21 4.48
C VAL A 23 14.88 -10.35 4.39
N VAL A 24 13.61 -10.02 4.60
CA VAL A 24 12.48 -10.97 4.54
C VAL A 24 11.87 -11.00 3.15
N GLY A 25 11.80 -9.85 2.47
CA GLY A 25 11.28 -9.74 1.11
C GLY A 25 11.16 -8.31 0.65
N VAL A 26 10.68 -8.15 -0.58
CA VAL A 26 10.44 -6.86 -1.25
C VAL A 26 9.02 -6.89 -1.81
N ASP A 27 8.27 -5.80 -1.65
CA ASP A 27 6.91 -5.67 -2.23
C ASP A 27 6.93 -5.25 -3.71
N SER A 28 5.75 -5.12 -4.33
CA SER A 28 5.66 -4.70 -5.74
C SER A 28 6.03 -3.23 -5.96
N TYR A 29 5.92 -2.39 -4.93
CA TYR A 29 6.38 -1.00 -4.93
C TYR A 29 7.90 -0.88 -4.77
N GLY A 30 8.56 -1.96 -4.34
CA GLY A 30 10.00 -2.05 -4.11
C GLY A 30 10.45 -1.67 -2.70
N ASN A 31 9.53 -1.58 -1.73
CA ASN A 31 9.86 -1.43 -0.32
C ASN A 31 10.46 -2.74 0.19
N THR A 32 11.53 -2.65 0.97
CA THR A 32 12.25 -3.82 1.50
C THR A 32 11.91 -4.03 2.97
N TYR A 33 11.56 -5.25 3.34
CA TYR A 33 11.15 -5.61 4.69
C TYR A 33 12.23 -6.40 5.40
N TYR A 34 12.44 -6.09 6.67
CA TYR A 34 13.50 -6.66 7.49
C TYR A 34 12.95 -7.19 8.81
N GLU A 35 13.63 -8.20 9.35
CA GLU A 35 13.35 -8.75 10.67
C GLU A 35 14.65 -8.98 11.47
N ASN A 36 14.59 -8.65 12.76
CA ASN A 36 15.60 -8.97 13.76
C ASN A 36 14.93 -9.28 15.11
N ILE A 37 15.07 -10.52 15.59
CA ILE A 37 14.45 -11.00 16.84
C ILE A 37 15.21 -10.52 18.08
N GLU A 38 16.45 -10.07 17.93
CA GLU A 38 17.28 -9.57 19.04
C GLU A 38 16.90 -8.14 19.47
N GLU A 39 16.09 -7.43 18.67
CA GLU A 39 15.58 -6.12 19.02
C GLU A 39 14.47 -6.16 20.08
N ALA A 40 14.20 -5.00 20.67
CA ALA A 40 13.10 -4.83 21.61
C ALA A 40 11.75 -5.23 20.98
N PRO A 41 10.78 -5.72 21.77
CA PRO A 41 9.46 -6.06 21.26
C PRO A 41 8.82 -4.87 20.52
N ASN A 42 8.09 -5.16 19.44
CA ASN A 42 7.51 -4.20 18.49
C ASN A 42 8.52 -3.38 17.65
N ARG A 43 9.83 -3.62 17.78
CA ARG A 43 10.88 -3.05 16.90
C ARG A 43 11.61 -4.12 16.07
N THR A 44 11.18 -5.36 16.20
CA THR A 44 11.79 -6.52 15.53
C THR A 44 11.55 -6.53 14.03
N ARG A 45 10.51 -5.85 13.53
CA ARG A 45 10.16 -5.75 12.10
C ARG A 45 10.15 -4.29 11.66
N TRP A 46 10.76 -4.00 10.52
CA TRP A 46 10.72 -2.66 9.91
C TRP A 46 10.73 -2.75 8.38
N VAL A 47 10.37 -1.62 7.77
CA VAL A 47 10.37 -1.42 6.32
C VAL A 47 11.36 -0.31 5.97
N ASP A 48 12.09 -0.51 4.89
CA ASP A 48 12.86 0.53 4.20
C ASP A 48 12.12 0.87 2.91
N TYR A 49 11.59 2.09 2.84
CA TYR A 49 10.80 2.54 1.70
C TYR A 49 11.71 2.84 0.51
N LYS A 50 11.24 2.52 -0.69
CA LYS A 50 11.96 2.86 -1.92
C LYS A 50 11.91 4.35 -2.24
N SER A 51 10.79 5.00 -1.90
CA SER A 51 10.57 6.42 -2.16
C SER A 51 11.24 7.29 -1.10
N ALA A 52 11.87 8.39 -1.50
CA ALA A 52 12.35 9.42 -0.57
C ALA A 52 11.19 10.16 0.11
N GLU A 53 10.07 10.35 -0.61
CA GLU A 53 8.79 10.81 -0.06
C GLU A 53 8.00 9.57 0.38
N TYR A 54 8.40 8.99 1.50
CA TYR A 54 7.78 7.78 2.04
C TYR A 54 6.50 8.13 2.81
N ASP A 55 5.51 7.24 2.74
CA ASP A 55 4.28 7.32 3.52
C ASP A 55 3.89 5.93 4.03
N ALA A 56 3.31 5.87 5.23
CA ALA A 56 2.89 4.61 5.84
C ALA A 56 1.84 3.86 5.00
N SER A 57 1.06 4.59 4.18
CA SER A 57 0.08 3.99 3.28
C SER A 57 0.67 3.32 2.05
N GLN A 58 1.98 3.38 1.82
CA GLN A 58 2.66 2.72 0.70
C GLN A 58 2.97 1.24 0.97
N VAL A 59 2.75 0.77 2.19
CA VAL A 59 2.91 -0.64 2.55
C VAL A 59 1.70 -1.43 2.07
N GLU A 60 1.93 -2.45 1.24
CA GLU A 60 0.86 -3.34 0.76
C GLU A 60 0.11 -4.02 1.93
N PRO A 61 -1.17 -4.40 1.76
CA PRO A 61 -2.00 -4.90 2.86
C PRO A 61 -1.44 -6.17 3.52
N GLU A 62 -0.85 -7.06 2.73
CA GLU A 62 -0.29 -8.32 3.21
C GLU A 62 0.98 -8.08 4.05
N TRP A 63 1.85 -7.19 3.58
CA TRP A 63 3.02 -6.74 4.33
C TRP A 63 2.65 -5.92 5.57
N HIS A 64 1.56 -5.14 5.50
CA HIS A 64 1.05 -4.38 6.65
C HIS A 64 0.58 -5.31 7.78
N ALA A 65 -0.13 -6.40 7.45
CA ALA A 65 -0.54 -7.40 8.43
C ALA A 65 0.67 -8.05 9.13
N TRP A 66 1.69 -8.44 8.36
CA TRP A 66 2.92 -9.01 8.90
C TRP A 66 3.70 -8.01 9.78
N MET A 67 3.85 -6.77 9.30
CA MET A 67 4.50 -5.68 10.04
C MET A 67 3.82 -5.37 11.39
N LYS A 68 2.50 -5.53 11.45
CA LYS A 68 1.70 -5.32 12.67
C LYS A 68 1.58 -6.56 13.56
N HIS A 69 2.36 -7.61 13.30
CA HIS A 69 2.30 -8.88 14.03
C HIS A 69 0.89 -9.53 14.02
N MET A 70 0.08 -9.27 13.00
CA MET A 70 -1.22 -9.94 12.84
C MET A 70 -1.04 -11.37 12.29
N VAL A 71 0.06 -11.60 11.56
CA VAL A 71 0.42 -12.88 10.96
C VAL A 71 1.91 -13.12 11.20
N ASP A 72 2.27 -14.37 11.49
CA ASP A 72 3.66 -14.77 11.73
C ASP A 72 4.45 -14.90 10.43
N ASP A 73 3.85 -15.54 9.42
CA ASP A 73 4.47 -15.75 8.12
C ASP A 73 4.41 -14.50 7.23
N ALA A 74 5.57 -14.16 6.63
CA ALA A 74 5.67 -13.08 5.66
C ALA A 74 5.01 -13.46 4.32
N PRO A 75 4.48 -12.47 3.56
CA PRO A 75 3.87 -12.73 2.25
C PRO A 75 4.82 -13.43 1.27
N SER A 76 6.12 -13.12 1.35
CA SER A 76 7.15 -13.77 0.52
C SER A 76 7.17 -15.29 0.65
N LYS A 77 6.88 -15.84 1.85
CA LYS A 77 6.87 -17.29 2.11
C LYS A 77 5.60 -17.97 1.59
N LYS A 78 4.49 -17.24 1.46
CA LYS A 78 3.21 -17.78 0.96
C LYS A 78 3.26 -18.07 -0.54
N ILE A 79 3.94 -17.21 -1.30
CA ILE A 79 4.12 -17.35 -2.76
C ILE A 79 4.74 -18.72 -3.11
N ASP A 80 5.67 -19.22 -2.29
CA ASP A 80 6.36 -20.49 -2.52
C ASP A 80 5.52 -21.73 -2.20
N LEU A 81 4.49 -21.60 -1.35
CA LEU A 81 3.72 -22.73 -0.81
C LEU A 81 2.50 -23.11 -1.65
N ASP A 82 1.97 -22.21 -2.49
CA ASP A 82 0.64 -22.37 -3.09
C ASP A 82 0.60 -22.35 -4.63
N SER A 83 1.71 -22.65 -5.29
CA SER A 83 1.77 -22.72 -6.76
C SER A 83 0.94 -23.85 -7.39
N SER A 84 0.27 -24.69 -6.58
CA SER A 84 -0.66 -25.73 -6.99
C SER A 84 -2.15 -25.39 -6.81
N THR A 85 -2.49 -24.29 -6.15
CA THR A 85 -3.89 -23.90 -5.90
C THR A 85 -4.18 -22.61 -6.66
N GLU A 86 -4.94 -22.71 -7.74
CA GLU A 86 -5.20 -21.59 -8.64
C GLU A 86 -5.76 -20.36 -7.92
N ASN A 87 -5.05 -19.23 -7.98
CA ASN A 87 -5.55 -17.86 -7.85
C ASN A 87 -6.51 -17.55 -6.67
N ILE A 88 -6.45 -18.28 -5.55
CA ILE A 88 -7.30 -17.96 -4.39
C ILE A 88 -6.92 -16.60 -3.78
N ASP A 89 -5.63 -16.27 -3.78
CA ASP A 89 -5.12 -15.03 -3.17
C ASP A 89 -5.34 -13.76 -4.01
N THR A 90 -5.63 -13.91 -5.31
CA THR A 90 -5.90 -12.78 -6.22
C THR A 90 -7.20 -13.00 -7.00
N PRO A 91 -8.37 -12.87 -6.33
CA PRO A 91 -9.64 -13.00 -7.01
C PRO A 91 -9.82 -11.88 -8.05
N SER A 92 -10.59 -12.15 -9.10
CA SER A 92 -10.76 -11.23 -10.26
C SER A 92 -11.31 -9.84 -9.90
N TRP A 93 -11.94 -9.69 -8.75
CA TRP A 93 -12.46 -8.42 -8.24
C TRP A 93 -11.43 -7.62 -7.43
N LYS A 94 -10.28 -8.20 -7.05
CA LYS A 94 -9.22 -7.54 -6.27
C LYS A 94 -8.55 -6.49 -7.16
N LYS A 95 -8.62 -5.23 -6.74
CA LYS A 95 -7.93 -4.12 -7.41
C LYS A 95 -6.44 -4.14 -7.06
N PRO A 96 -5.56 -3.66 -7.94
CA PRO A 96 -4.17 -3.43 -7.58
C PRO A 96 -4.08 -2.44 -6.41
N PHE A 97 -3.06 -2.63 -5.58
CA PHE A 97 -2.83 -1.78 -4.43
C PHE A 97 -2.52 -0.33 -4.85
N GLN A 98 -3.10 0.62 -4.11
CA GLN A 98 -2.89 2.05 -4.32
C GLN A 98 -2.72 2.74 -2.96
N PRO A 99 -1.64 3.53 -2.77
CA PRO A 99 -1.42 4.27 -1.54
C PRO A 99 -2.46 5.38 -1.35
N ASN A 100 -2.43 6.01 -0.19
CA ASN A 100 -3.30 7.14 0.13
C ASN A 100 -3.03 8.31 -0.84
N LEU A 101 -4.09 8.82 -1.44
CA LEU A 101 -4.06 9.93 -2.39
C LEU A 101 -4.62 11.24 -1.81
N THR A 102 -4.78 11.32 -0.49
CA THR A 102 -5.22 12.55 0.18
C THR A 102 -4.35 13.74 -0.22
N PHE A 103 -4.98 14.91 -0.40
CA PHE A 103 -4.31 16.16 -0.83
C PHE A 103 -3.63 16.10 -2.22
N SER A 104 -3.88 15.05 -3.01
CA SER A 104 -3.43 14.95 -4.40
C SER A 104 -4.60 15.19 -5.38
N ARG A 105 -4.28 15.25 -6.68
CA ARG A 105 -5.32 15.30 -7.73
C ARG A 105 -6.19 14.04 -7.78
N GLY A 106 -5.69 12.91 -7.28
CA GLY A 106 -6.41 11.64 -7.20
C GLY A 106 -7.18 11.41 -5.90
N ALA A 107 -7.29 12.42 -5.03
CA ALA A 107 -8.07 12.32 -3.80
C ALA A 107 -9.53 11.94 -4.08
N TYR A 108 -10.10 11.11 -3.20
CA TYR A 108 -11.50 10.73 -3.29
C TYR A 108 -12.41 11.96 -3.16
N LYS A 109 -13.33 12.12 -4.12
CA LYS A 109 -14.35 13.18 -4.11
C LYS A 109 -15.73 12.51 -4.06
N PRO A 110 -16.47 12.62 -2.94
CA PRO A 110 -17.79 12.04 -2.85
C PRO A 110 -18.73 12.75 -3.84
N TYR A 111 -19.67 11.99 -4.39
CA TYR A 111 -20.73 12.47 -5.26
C TYR A 111 -22.03 11.74 -4.93
N ASN A 112 -23.16 12.30 -5.35
CA ASN A 112 -24.44 11.61 -5.18
C ASN A 112 -24.55 10.45 -6.17
N THR A 113 -24.66 9.23 -5.66
CA THR A 113 -24.82 8.01 -6.47
C THR A 113 -26.26 7.77 -6.91
N VAL A 114 -27.22 8.53 -6.37
CA VAL A 114 -28.65 8.39 -6.66
C VAL A 114 -29.06 9.34 -7.77
N PHE A 115 -29.84 8.83 -8.71
CA PHE A 115 -30.49 9.67 -9.72
C PHE A 115 -31.55 10.58 -9.09
N PRO A 116 -31.78 11.80 -9.61
CA PRO A 116 -32.87 12.63 -9.13
C PRO A 116 -34.20 11.88 -9.28
N PRO A 117 -35.04 11.79 -8.23
CA PRO A 117 -36.26 10.99 -8.26
C PRO A 117 -37.33 11.55 -9.22
N TYR A 118 -37.21 12.82 -9.60
CA TYR A 118 -38.13 13.49 -10.52
C TYR A 118 -37.33 14.18 -11.63
N SER A 119 -37.80 14.07 -12.87
CA SER A 119 -37.28 14.85 -13.99
C SER A 119 -38.01 16.18 -14.10
N SER A 120 -37.27 17.28 -14.30
CA SER A 120 -37.88 18.57 -14.59
C SER A 120 -38.50 18.57 -15.98
N TRP A 121 -39.57 19.35 -16.15
CA TRP A 121 -40.12 19.63 -17.47
C TRP A 121 -39.13 20.49 -18.27
N LEU A 122 -38.79 20.07 -19.48
CA LEU A 122 -37.97 20.84 -20.40
C LEU A 122 -38.89 21.65 -21.34
N PRO A 123 -38.81 22.99 -21.35
CA PRO A 123 -39.68 23.82 -22.17
C PRO A 123 -39.45 23.60 -23.67
N ASN A 124 -40.48 23.18 -24.38
CA ASN A 124 -40.49 23.15 -25.84
C ASN A 124 -41.11 24.45 -26.37
N THR A 125 -40.26 25.44 -26.66
CA THR A 125 -40.72 26.72 -27.24
C THR A 125 -40.80 26.60 -28.76
N LYS A 126 -42.03 26.51 -29.30
CA LYS A 126 -42.28 26.64 -30.73
C LYS A 126 -42.71 28.08 -31.03
N ARG A 127 -42.05 28.73 -32.00
CA ARG A 127 -42.52 30.02 -32.53
C ARG A 127 -43.84 29.81 -33.27
N LYS A 128 -44.83 30.69 -33.05
CA LYS A 128 -46.06 30.70 -33.87
C LYS A 128 -45.67 31.06 -35.32
N PRO A 129 -46.14 30.30 -36.33
CA PRO A 129 -46.00 30.72 -37.72
C PRO A 129 -46.82 31.99 -37.95
N SER A 130 -46.26 32.91 -38.74
CA SER A 130 -46.87 34.17 -39.18
C SER A 130 -48.03 33.94 -40.13
#